data_AF-A0A6A4CZH0-F1
#
_entry.id   AF-A0A6A4CZH0-F1
#
_cell.length_a   1.000
_cell.length_b   1.000
_cell.length_c   1.000
_cell.angle_alpha   90.00
_cell.angle_beta   90.00
_cell.angle_gamma   90.00
#
_symmetry.space_group_name_H-M   'P 1'
#
loop_
_entity.id
_entity.type
_entity.pdbx_description
1 polymer ?
#
loop_
_entity_poly.entity_id
_entity_poly.type
_entity_poly.pdbx_seq_one_letter_code
_entity_poly.pdbx_strand_id
1 'polypeptide(L)'
;MPTAVDFEVAGVTTFGSRPGDSFRYQLSLQDEKLNIWLEDRSNKKQWQSGLLSKAKYVTAANIFVDASAGDYVSCFQQLVSEDAISSLVPS
;
A
#
# COMPACT_ATOMS: atom_id res chain seq x y z
N MET A 1 24.79 4.07 -6.77
CA MET A 1 23.40 4.11 -7.26
C MET A 1 22.68 2.95 -6.58
N PRO A 2 21.69 3.18 -5.70
CA PRO A 2 20.88 2.06 -5.20
C PRO A 2 20.10 1.52 -6.39
N THR A 3 20.31 0.26 -6.72
CA THR A 3 19.54 -0.47 -7.72
C THR A 3 18.07 -0.44 -7.28
N ALA A 4 17.16 -0.04 -8.15
CA ALA A 4 15.73 -0.19 -7.89
C ALA A 4 15.47 -1.67 -7.63
N VAL A 5 15.09 -2.00 -6.39
CA VAL A 5 14.81 -3.38 -5.99
C VAL A 5 13.35 -3.62 -6.31
N ASP A 6 13.08 -4.53 -7.23
CA ASP A 6 11.74 -5.06 -7.43
C ASP A 6 11.39 -5.93 -6.22
N PHE A 7 10.20 -5.75 -5.66
CA PHE A 7 9.75 -6.56 -4.54
C PHE A 7 8.23 -6.67 -4.48
N GLU A 8 7.77 -7.63 -3.71
CA GLU A 8 6.36 -7.89 -3.49
C GLU A 8 6.12 -8.13 -2.00
N VAL A 9 5.03 -7.55 -1.49
CA VAL A 9 4.57 -7.76 -0.13
C VAL A 9 3.07 -8.01 -0.10
N ALA A 10 2.66 -9.02 0.66
CA ALA A 10 1.27 -9.42 0.77
C ALA A 10 0.82 -9.45 2.23
N GLY A 11 -0.48 -9.29 2.44
CA GLY A 11 -1.06 -9.31 3.78
C GLY A 11 -2.57 -9.41 3.78
N VAL A 12 -3.12 -9.29 4.97
CA VAL A 12 -4.57 -9.22 5.22
C VAL A 12 -4.88 -7.91 5.91
N THR A 13 -6.00 -7.30 5.56
CA THR A 13 -6.46 -6.05 6.14
C THR A 13 -7.97 -6.08 6.35
N THR A 14 -8.46 -5.18 7.20
CA THR A 14 -9.87 -4.87 7.40
C THR A 14 -10.05 -3.37 7.14
N PHE A 15 -11.24 -2.95 6.73
CA PHE A 15 -11.53 -1.52 6.60
C PHE A 15 -12.62 -1.14 7.59
N GLY A 16 -12.41 -0.09 8.38
CA GLY A 16 -13.39 0.37 9.36
C GLY A 16 -14.77 0.73 8.77
N SER A 17 -14.84 1.05 7.47
CA SER A 17 -16.10 1.27 6.75
C SER A 17 -16.88 -0.01 6.45
N ARG A 18 -16.25 -1.18 6.55
CA ARG A 18 -16.84 -2.52 6.34
C ARG A 18 -16.44 -3.45 7.49
N PRO A 19 -16.92 -3.18 8.71
CA PRO A 19 -16.59 -3.99 9.87
C PRO A 19 -17.09 -5.43 9.66
N GLY A 20 -16.17 -6.39 9.72
CA GLY A 20 -16.45 -7.83 9.49
C GLY A 20 -15.95 -8.37 8.14
N ASP A 21 -15.66 -7.50 7.17
CA ASP A 21 -15.04 -7.93 5.91
C ASP A 21 -13.52 -8.00 6.09
N SER A 22 -12.92 -9.08 5.57
CA SER A 22 -11.47 -9.27 5.54
C SER A 22 -10.98 -9.31 4.10
N PHE A 23 -9.91 -8.58 3.82
CA PHE A 23 -9.35 -8.44 2.48
C PHE A 23 -7.93 -8.97 2.44
N ARG A 24 -7.57 -9.67 1.36
CA ARG A 24 -6.17 -9.95 1.05
C ARG A 24 -5.64 -8.84 0.16
N TYR A 25 -4.45 -8.35 0.44
CA TYR A 25 -3.78 -7.37 -0.40
C TYR A 25 -2.41 -7.87 -0.82
N GLN A 26 -1.94 -7.35 -1.94
CA GLN A 26 -0.58 -7.50 -2.43
C GLN A 26 -0.13 -6.16 -3.02
N LEU A 27 1.03 -5.68 -2.58
CA LEU A 27 1.70 -4.51 -3.12
C LEU A 27 2.95 -5.02 -3.84
N SER A 28 3.09 -4.70 -5.11
CA SER A 28 4.29 -5.04 -5.89
C SER A 28 4.93 -3.79 -6.45
N LEU A 29 6.26 -3.75 -6.39
CA LEU A 29 7.08 -2.73 -7.02
C LEU A 29 7.88 -3.37 -8.15
N GLN A 30 7.68 -2.87 -9.36
CA GLN A 30 8.40 -3.31 -10.56
C GLN A 30 8.80 -2.08 -11.38
N ASP A 31 10.09 -1.94 -11.70
CA ASP A 31 10.61 -0.78 -12.44
C ASP A 31 10.17 0.57 -11.82
N GLU A 32 10.26 0.67 -10.49
CA GLU A 32 9.77 1.81 -9.68
C GLU A 32 8.27 2.12 -9.79
N LYS A 33 7.48 1.21 -10.37
CA LYS A 33 6.02 1.34 -10.47
C LYS A 33 5.33 0.44 -9.47
N LEU A 34 4.35 1.00 -8.79
CA LEU A 34 3.57 0.33 -7.77
C LEU A 34 2.32 -0.31 -8.40
N ASN A 35 2.07 -1.57 -8.13
CA ASN A 35 0.78 -2.20 -8.34
C ASN A 35 0.16 -2.62 -7.01
N ILE A 36 -1.12 -2.31 -6.85
CA ILE A 36 -1.93 -2.65 -5.69
C ILE A 36 -2.98 -3.64 -6.15
N TRP A 37 -3.00 -4.81 -5.54
CA TRP A 37 -4.03 -5.83 -5.73
C TRP A 37 -4.77 -6.03 -4.43
N LEU A 38 -6.09 -6.18 -4.52
CA LEU A 38 -6.99 -6.37 -3.39
C LEU A 38 -8.04 -7.42 -3.73
N GLU A 39 -8.31 -8.32 -2.79
CA GLU A 39 -9.37 -9.32 -2.86
C GLU A 39 -10.25 -9.26 -1.62
N ASP A 40 -11.56 -9.18 -1.84
CA ASP A 40 -12.58 -9.47 -0.82
C ASP A 40 -12.62 -10.97 -0.55
N ARG A 41 -12.27 -11.40 0.67
CA ARG A 41 -12.19 -12.83 0.99
C ARG A 41 -13.55 -13.51 1.08
N SER A 42 -14.62 -12.75 1.30
CA SER A 42 -15.98 -13.25 1.50
C SER A 42 -16.62 -13.64 0.16
N ASN A 43 -16.49 -12.80 -0.86
CA ASN A 43 -17.11 -13.01 -2.17
C ASN A 43 -16.12 -13.23 -3.32
N LYS A 44 -14.80 -13.19 -3.04
CA LYS A 44 -13.70 -13.39 -4.01
C LYS A 44 -13.62 -12.35 -5.12
N LYS A 45 -14.31 -11.22 -5.01
CA LYS A 45 -14.14 -10.12 -5.96
C LYS A 45 -12.75 -9.52 -5.80
N GLN A 46 -12.12 -9.24 -6.93
CA GLN A 46 -10.76 -8.73 -7.01
C GLN A 46 -10.73 -7.39 -7.73
N TRP A 47 -9.80 -6.54 -7.31
CA TRP A 47 -9.48 -5.28 -7.96
C TRP A 47 -7.96 -5.12 -8.01
N GLN A 48 -7.47 -4.47 -9.07
CA GLN A 48 -6.06 -4.13 -9.20
C GLN A 48 -5.90 -2.73 -9.81
N SER A 49 -4.86 -2.02 -9.41
CA SER A 49 -4.53 -0.69 -9.96
C SER A 49 -3.82 -0.75 -11.32
N GLY A 50 -3.12 -1.86 -11.60
CA GLY A 50 -2.06 -1.89 -12.62
C GLY A 50 -0.80 -1.16 -12.14
N LEU A 51 0.24 -1.10 -12.99
CA LEU A 51 1.51 -0.45 -12.69
C LEU A 51 1.38 1.08 -12.68
N LEU A 52 1.39 1.66 -11.50
CA LEU A 52 1.33 3.11 -11.25
C LEU A 52 2.73 3.70 -11.16
N SER A 53 3.02 4.72 -11.98
CA SER A 53 4.21 5.53 -11.77
C SER A 53 4.08 6.39 -10.51
N LYS A 54 5.22 6.77 -9.93
CA LYS A 54 5.28 7.60 -8.70
C LYS A 54 4.40 8.85 -8.74
N ALA A 55 4.35 9.53 -9.89
CA ALA A 55 3.53 10.74 -10.08
C ALA A 55 2.00 10.50 -9.98
N LYS A 56 1.53 9.24 -9.98
CA LYS A 56 0.11 8.90 -9.84
C LYS A 56 -0.34 8.81 -8.38
N TYR A 57 0.57 8.56 -7.45
CA TYR A 57 0.26 8.41 -6.02
C TYR A 57 1.02 9.40 -5.12
N VAL A 58 2.06 10.06 -5.64
CA VAL A 58 2.77 11.16 -4.97
C VAL A 58 2.25 12.50 -5.46
N THR A 59 1.88 13.35 -4.52
CA THR A 59 1.38 14.71 -4.69
C THR A 59 2.22 15.65 -3.84
N ALA A 60 2.05 16.96 -4.02
CA ALA A 60 2.74 17.95 -3.17
C ALA A 60 2.40 17.81 -1.67
N ALA A 61 1.26 17.19 -1.32
CA ALA A 61 0.82 17.04 0.06
C ALA A 61 1.46 15.83 0.78
N ASN A 62 1.95 14.84 0.06
CA ASN A 62 2.54 13.62 0.62
C ASN A 62 3.98 13.36 0.15
N ILE A 63 4.62 14.36 -0.48
CA ILE A 63 5.98 14.21 -0.98
C ILE A 63 6.97 14.23 0.19
N PHE A 64 7.75 13.15 0.32
CA PHE A 64 8.92 13.08 1.17
C PHE A 64 10.18 13.36 0.35
N VAL A 65 11.07 14.19 0.90
CA VAL A 65 12.38 14.49 0.29
C VAL A 65 13.17 13.18 0.16
N ASP A 66 13.74 12.95 -1.02
CA ASP A 66 14.56 11.77 -1.36
C ASP A 66 13.90 10.39 -1.20
N ALA A 67 12.61 10.31 -0.87
CA ALA A 67 11.93 9.02 -0.75
C ALA A 67 11.85 8.30 -2.10
N SER A 68 12.26 7.05 -2.14
CA SER A 68 12.11 6.13 -3.27
C SER A 68 10.67 5.64 -3.40
N ALA A 69 10.33 4.96 -4.51
CA ALA A 69 9.02 4.31 -4.63
C ALA A 69 8.81 3.23 -3.54
N GLY A 70 9.89 2.53 -3.14
CA GLY A 70 9.85 1.52 -2.09
C GLY A 70 9.46 2.08 -0.72
N ASP A 71 9.94 3.29 -0.37
CA ASP A 71 9.59 3.95 0.89
C ASP A 71 8.07 4.20 0.99
N TYR A 72 7.44 4.63 -0.12
CA TYR A 72 5.98 4.78 -0.17
C TYR A 72 5.25 3.44 -0.03
N VAL A 73 5.77 2.36 -0.62
CA VAL A 73 5.17 1.02 -0.45
C VAL A 73 5.23 0.57 1.00
N SER A 74 6.34 0.80 1.71
CA SER A 74 6.43 0.54 3.14
C SER A 74 5.41 1.36 3.95
N CYS A 75 5.21 2.64 3.62
CA CYS A 75 4.15 3.45 4.24
C CYS A 75 2.75 2.87 3.98
N PHE A 76 2.44 2.49 2.73
CA PHE A 76 1.16 1.87 2.40
C PHE A 76 0.95 0.56 3.16
N GLN A 77 1.98 -0.28 3.25
CA GLN A 77 1.91 -1.52 4.01
C GLN A 77 1.58 -1.25 5.48
N GLN A 78 2.27 -0.30 6.12
CA GLN A 78 2.03 0.07 7.52
C GLN A 78 0.60 0.59 7.76
N LEU A 79 0.09 1.40 6.84
CA LEU A 79 -1.29 1.92 6.91
C LEU A 79 -2.32 0.80 6.79
N VAL A 80 -2.07 -0.17 5.90
CA VAL A 80 -3.01 -1.26 5.60
C VAL A 80 -2.91 -2.41 6.61
N SER A 81 -1.78 -2.61 7.29
CA SER A 81 -1.61 -3.65 8.32
C SER A 81 -2.25 -3.31 9.67
N GLU A 82 -2.86 -2.13 9.81
CA GLU A 82 -3.67 -1.66 10.94
C GLU A 82 -3.21 -2.12 12.34
N ASP A 83 -2.09 -1.52 12.79
CA ASP A 83 -1.79 -1.25 14.22
C ASP A 83 -1.11 0.14 14.40
N ALA A 84 -0.99 0.94 13.33
CA ALA A 84 -0.16 2.16 13.32
C ALA A 84 -0.91 3.48 13.51
N ILE A 85 -2.24 3.53 13.28
CA ILE A 85 -2.99 4.81 13.37
C ILE A 85 -3.45 5.10 14.81
N SER A 86 -3.42 4.10 15.70
CA SER A 86 -3.69 4.29 17.13
C SER A 86 -2.54 4.99 17.89
N SER A 87 -1.30 5.00 17.35
CA SER A 87 -0.14 5.59 18.04
C SER A 87 0.16 7.06 17.67
N LEU A 88 -0.55 7.64 16.69
CA LEU A 88 -0.31 9.00 16.19
C LEU A 88 -1.30 10.05 16.71
N VAL A 89 -2.22 9.67 17.61
CA VAL A 89 -3.07 10.61 18.34
C VAL A 89 -2.67 10.58 19.82
N PRO A 90 -1.84 11.52 20.30
CA PRO A 90 -1.62 11.65 21.74
C PRO A 90 -2.95 12.00 22.41
N SER A 91 -3.32 11.23 23.44
CA SER A 91 -4.44 11.53 24.34
C SER A 91 -4.15 12.73 25.23
#